data_AF-A0A2V6TG55-F1
#
_entry.id   AF-A0A2V6TG55-F1
#
_cell.length_a   1.000
_cell.length_b   1.000
_cell.length_c   1.000
_cell.angle_alpha   90.00
_cell.angle_beta   90.00
_cell.angle_gamma   90.00
#
_symmetry.space_group_name_H-M   'P 1'
#
loop_
_entity.id
_entity.type
_entity.pdbx_description
1 polymer ?
#
loop_
_entity_poly.entity_id
_entity_poly.type
_entity_poly.pdbx_seq_one_letter_code
_entity_poly.pdbx_strand_id
1 'polypeptide(L)'
;RAGKRPPLETIVREAGLGRAVTIWGYRDDVPEILAASQLSVDGSHTGLGITGSLRESLAMETPVVATAVVGNPELVRHGGTGLLVPPRDPEALADAVL
;
A
#
# COMPACT_ATOMS: atom_id res chain seq x y z
N ARG A 1 15.90 -6.27 16.63
CA ARG A 1 16.02 -7.17 15.46
C ARG A 1 14.70 -7.88 15.29
N ALA A 2 13.88 -7.51 14.30
CA ALA A 2 12.66 -8.27 14.01
C ALA A 2 13.07 -9.69 13.59
N GLY A 3 12.45 -10.71 14.18
CA GLY A 3 12.66 -12.11 13.79
C GLY A 3 12.39 -12.31 12.30
N LYS A 4 13.02 -13.33 11.71
CA LYS A 4 12.83 -13.68 10.29
C LYS A 4 11.34 -13.99 10.08
N ARG A 5 10.59 -13.06 9.48
CA ARG A 5 9.17 -13.28 9.13
C ARG A 5 9.10 -14.40 8.08
N PRO A 6 8.07 -15.25 8.10
CA PRO A 6 7.85 -16.20 7.01
C PRO A 6 7.65 -15.44 5.68
N PRO A 7 7.97 -16.07 4.53
CA PRO A 7 7.67 -15.51 3.23
C PRO A 7 6.18 -15.18 3.09
N LEU A 8 5.84 -14.15 2.31
CA LEU A 8 4.45 -13.71 2.14
C LEU A 8 3.57 -14.81 1.55
N GLU A 9 4.12 -15.65 0.67
CA GLU A 9 3.46 -16.79 0.05
C GLU A 9 2.99 -17.80 1.12
N THR A 10 3.76 -17.97 2.19
CA THR A 10 3.39 -18.84 3.32
C THR A 10 2.23 -18.24 4.09
N ILE A 11 2.28 -16.94 4.39
CA ILE A 11 1.21 -16.22 5.10
C ILE A 11 -0.10 -16.28 4.31
N VAL A 12 -0.06 -16.00 3.00
CA VAL A 12 -1.25 -16.03 2.12
C VAL A 12 -1.84 -17.43 2.04
N ARG A 13 -1.00 -18.47 1.92
CA ARG A 13 -1.45 -19.87 1.90
C ARG A 13 -2.13 -20.25 3.21
N GLU A 14 -1.51 -19.95 4.34
CA GLU A 14 -2.01 -20.33 5.67
C GLU A 14 -3.28 -19.56 6.06
N ALA A 15 -3.43 -18.33 5.58
CA ALA A 15 -4.65 -17.54 5.75
C ALA A 15 -5.77 -17.92 4.76
N GLY A 16 -5.54 -18.83 3.80
CA GLY A 16 -6.53 -19.21 2.79
C GLY A 16 -6.85 -18.12 1.77
N LEU A 17 -5.96 -17.13 1.61
CA LEU A 17 -6.18 -15.92 0.79
C LEU A 17 -5.74 -16.06 -0.68
N GLY A 18 -5.36 -17.26 -1.13
CA GLY A 18 -4.80 -17.47 -2.47
C GLY A 18 -5.75 -17.12 -3.64
N ARG A 19 -7.05 -16.93 -3.38
CA ARG A 19 -8.01 -16.44 -4.38
C ARG A 19 -8.11 -14.90 -4.44
N ALA A 20 -7.68 -14.21 -3.38
CA ALA A 20 -7.80 -12.77 -3.23
C ALA A 20 -6.45 -12.05 -3.33
N VAL A 21 -5.35 -12.74 -3.03
CA VAL A 21 -4.00 -12.16 -3.00
C VAL A 21 -3.12 -12.87 -4.03
N THR A 22 -2.60 -12.10 -4.98
CA THR A 22 -1.58 -12.56 -5.94
C THR A 22 -0.27 -11.86 -5.62
N ILE A 23 0.83 -12.62 -5.53
CA ILE A 23 2.18 -12.08 -5.29
C ILE A 23 2.95 -12.16 -6.60
N TRP A 24 3.29 -11.01 -7.19
CA TRP A 24 3.97 -10.94 -8.49
C TRP A 24 5.50 -10.84 -8.43
N GLY A 25 6.07 -10.48 -7.28
CA GLY A 25 7.50 -10.20 -7.18
C GLY A 25 7.89 -8.90 -7.92
N TYR A 26 9.11 -8.88 -8.46
CA TYR A 26 9.64 -7.72 -9.19
C TYR A 26 9.00 -7.58 -10.58
N ARG A 27 8.66 -6.34 -10.96
CA ARG A 27 8.02 -5.99 -12.23
C ARG A 27 8.46 -4.59 -12.68
N ASP A 28 8.51 -4.37 -13.99
CA ASP A 28 8.90 -3.09 -14.62
C ASP A 28 7.72 -2.35 -15.28
N ASP A 29 6.55 -2.97 -15.39
CA ASP A 29 5.31 -2.43 -15.98
C ASP A 29 4.36 -1.88 -14.91
N VAL A 30 4.92 -1.12 -13.97
CA VAL A 30 4.15 -0.44 -12.90
C VAL A 30 3.06 0.49 -13.46
N PRO A 31 3.28 1.27 -14.54
CA PRO A 31 2.22 2.11 -15.11
C PRO A 31 0.99 1.30 -15.56
N GLU A 32 1.18 0.15 -16.22
CA GLU A 32 0.11 -0.73 -16.67
C GLU A 32 -0.65 -1.36 -15.50
N ILE A 33 0.08 -1.76 -14.45
CA ILE A 33 -0.52 -2.26 -13.21
C ILE A 33 -1.40 -1.20 -12.56
N LEU A 34 -0.90 0.03 -12.43
CA LEU A 34 -1.64 1.13 -11.82
C LEU A 34 -2.87 1.50 -12.65
N ALA A 35 -2.74 1.56 -13.98
CA ALA A 35 -3.85 1.81 -14.90
C ALA A 35 -4.95 0.73 -14.81
N ALA A 36 -4.60 -0.50 -14.46
CA ALA A 36 -5.55 -1.59 -14.23
C ALA A 36 -6.04 -1.69 -12.77
N SER A 37 -5.53 -0.85 -11.87
CA SER A 37 -5.83 -0.89 -10.44
C SER A 37 -6.91 0.13 -10.06
N GLN A 38 -7.79 -0.24 -9.15
CA GLN A 38 -8.81 0.66 -8.60
C GLN A 38 -8.29 1.48 -7.41
N LEU A 39 -7.26 0.98 -6.73
CA LEU A 39 -6.70 1.56 -5.53
C LEU A 39 -5.26 1.08 -5.34
N SER A 40 -4.39 1.96 -4.84
CA SER A 40 -3.03 1.67 -4.37
C SER A 40 -2.95 1.88 -2.86
N VAL A 41 -2.33 0.93 -2.14
CA VAL A 41 -2.29 0.94 -0.67
C VAL A 41 -0.85 0.88 -0.16
N ASP A 42 -0.45 1.87 0.65
CA ASP A 42 0.83 1.86 1.39
C ASP A 42 0.59 1.66 2.90
N GLY A 43 0.80 0.43 3.37
CA GLY A 43 0.65 0.04 4.78
C GLY A 43 1.91 0.24 5.65
N SER A 44 2.82 1.12 5.24
CA SER A 44 4.15 1.25 5.86
C SER A 44 4.09 1.66 7.35
N HIS A 45 4.87 1.01 8.21
CA HIS A 45 4.90 1.37 9.65
C HIS A 45 5.94 2.45 9.99
N THR A 46 6.96 2.62 9.14
CA THR A 46 8.11 3.52 9.31
C THR A 46 8.65 3.87 7.92
N GLY A 47 9.37 4.98 7.78
CA GLY A 47 10.00 5.36 6.50
C GLY A 47 11.14 6.34 6.71
N LEU A 48 11.76 6.80 5.61
CA LEU A 48 12.83 7.80 5.62
C LEU A 48 12.57 8.98 4.67
N GLY A 49 11.43 9.00 3.96
CA GLY A 49 11.12 10.07 3.01
C GLY A 49 9.76 9.89 2.36
N ILE A 50 9.59 10.55 1.21
CA ILE A 50 8.38 10.49 0.39
C ILE A 50 8.40 9.18 -0.41
N THR A 51 7.33 8.39 -0.27
CA THR A 51 7.19 7.08 -0.90
C THR A 51 7.08 7.18 -2.42
N GLY A 52 7.98 6.52 -3.14
CA GLY A 52 8.03 6.53 -4.61
C GLY A 52 6.76 5.97 -5.26
N SER A 53 6.27 4.83 -4.76
CA SER A 53 5.06 4.18 -5.29
C SER A 53 3.80 5.05 -5.13
N LEU A 54 3.70 5.87 -4.08
CA LEU A 54 2.60 6.82 -3.93
C LEU A 54 2.69 7.96 -4.96
N ARG A 55 3.89 8.42 -5.29
CA ARG A 55 4.08 9.44 -6.34
C ARG A 55 3.66 8.90 -7.71
N GLU A 56 4.05 7.67 -8.01
CA GLU A 56 3.65 6.98 -9.25
C GLU A 56 2.14 6.76 -9.30
N SER A 57 1.53 6.31 -8.20
CA SER A 57 0.07 6.11 -8.09
C SER A 57 -0.69 7.41 -8.34
N LEU A 58 -0.28 8.51 -7.70
CA LEU A 58 -0.90 9.83 -7.88
C LEU A 58 -0.67 10.38 -9.30
N ALA A 59 0.50 10.16 -9.89
CA ALA A 59 0.78 10.57 -11.28
C ALA A 59 -0.06 9.80 -12.30
N MET A 60 -0.43 8.55 -11.99
CA MET A 60 -1.33 7.71 -12.77
C MET A 60 -2.81 7.90 -12.40
N GLU A 61 -3.15 8.91 -11.60
CA GLU A 61 -4.51 9.19 -11.12
C GLU A 61 -5.17 7.98 -10.42
N THR A 62 -4.36 7.08 -9.87
CA THR A 62 -4.84 5.92 -9.10
C THR A 62 -5.13 6.37 -7.67
N PRO A 63 -6.35 6.13 -7.13
CA PRO A 63 -6.66 6.43 -5.74
C PRO A 63 -5.64 5.83 -4.77
N VAL A 64 -5.31 6.54 -3.70
CA VAL A 64 -4.33 6.08 -2.70
C VAL A 64 -4.91 6.04 -1.28
N VAL A 65 -4.60 4.98 -0.56
CA VAL A 65 -4.74 4.87 0.90
C VAL A 65 -3.34 4.63 1.47
N ALA A 66 -2.88 5.48 2.38
CA ALA A 66 -1.54 5.35 2.95
C ALA A 66 -1.55 5.55 4.46
N THR A 67 -0.58 4.96 5.15
CA THR A 67 -0.33 5.31 6.55
C THR A 67 0.26 6.72 6.64
N ALA A 68 -0.12 7.46 7.67
CA ALA A 68 0.35 8.81 7.97
C ALA A 68 1.75 8.77 8.62
N VAL A 69 2.74 8.27 7.87
CA VAL A 69 4.14 8.18 8.29
C VAL A 69 5.03 9.05 7.42
N VAL A 70 5.98 9.73 8.05
CA VAL A 70 7.11 10.43 7.39
C VAL A 70 6.60 11.40 6.32
N GLY A 71 7.00 11.23 5.05
CA GLY A 71 6.66 12.16 3.96
C GLY A 71 5.32 11.88 3.29
N ASN A 72 4.58 10.85 3.69
CA ASN A 72 3.27 10.54 3.09
C ASN A 72 2.25 11.69 3.29
N PRO A 73 2.12 12.34 4.46
CA PRO A 73 1.21 13.48 4.63
C PRO A 73 1.59 14.75 3.86
N GLU A 74 2.84 14.87 3.40
CA GLU A 74 3.27 15.98 2.53
C GLU A 74 2.80 15.79 1.08
N LEU A 75 2.61 14.53 0.67
CA LEU A 75 2.22 14.15 -0.68
C LEU A 75 0.71 13.92 -0.81
N VAL A 76 0.09 13.27 0.18
CA VAL A 76 -1.33 12.90 0.18
C VAL A 76 -2.12 13.90 0.99
N ARG A 77 -3.07 14.60 0.35
CA ARG A 77 -4.04 15.45 1.04
C ARG A 77 -5.25 14.60 1.42
N HIS A 78 -5.40 14.33 2.71
CA HIS A 78 -6.49 13.53 3.23
C HIS A 78 -7.86 14.03 2.75
N GLY A 79 -8.65 13.15 2.13
CA GLY A 79 -9.96 13.46 1.56
C GLY A 79 -9.93 14.24 0.24
N GLY A 80 -8.74 14.62 -0.25
CA GLY A 80 -8.55 15.35 -1.50
C GLY A 80 -7.87 14.50 -2.57
N THR A 81 -6.64 14.06 -2.31
CA THR A 81 -5.87 13.22 -3.26
C THR A 81 -5.74 11.76 -2.81
N GLY A 82 -6.23 11.44 -1.61
CA GLY A 82 -6.25 10.09 -1.07
C GLY A 82 -6.64 10.08 0.40
N LEU A 83 -6.54 8.92 1.05
CA LEU A 83 -6.80 8.75 2.48
C LEU A 83 -5.50 8.48 3.23
N LEU A 84 -5.48 8.98 4.47
CA LEU A 84 -4.38 8.80 5.41
C LEU A 84 -4.92 8.14 6.67
N VAL A 85 -4.28 7.06 7.12
CA VAL A 85 -4.65 6.29 8.31
C VAL A 85 -3.48 6.20 9.31
N PRO A 86 -3.72 5.93 10.60
CA PRO A 86 -2.63 5.71 11.55
C PRO A 86 -1.75 4.51 11.15
N PRO A 87 -0.41 4.57 11.35
CA PRO A 87 0.43 3.40 11.16
C PRO A 87 0.16 2.32 12.22
N ARG A 88 0.36 1.06 11.84
CA ARG A 88 0.14 -0.13 12.70
C ARG A 88 -1.32 -0.33 13.11
N ASP A 89 -2.25 0.27 12.37
CA ASP A 89 -3.69 0.11 12.55
C ASP A 89 -4.30 -0.57 11.31
N PRO A 90 -4.31 -1.93 11.28
CA PRO A 90 -4.85 -2.66 10.13
C PRO A 90 -6.37 -2.52 10.00
N GLU A 91 -7.09 -2.21 11.08
CA GLU A 91 -8.54 -1.98 11.04
C GLU A 91 -8.82 -0.65 10.34
N ALA A 92 -8.15 0.43 10.74
CA ALA A 92 -8.28 1.72 10.07
C ALA A 92 -7.86 1.65 8.58
N LEU A 93 -6.84 0.85 8.26
CA LEU A 93 -6.42 0.63 6.87
C LEU A 93 -7.50 -0.12 6.06
N ALA A 94 -8.14 -1.13 6.65
CA ALA A 94 -9.21 -1.88 6.00
C ALA A 94 -10.46 -1.01 5.79
N ASP A 95 -10.87 -0.24 6.80
CA ASP A 95 -12.04 0.66 6.71
C ASP A 95 -11.86 1.73 5.64
N ALA A 96 -10.63 2.19 5.39
CA ALA A 96 -10.34 3.16 4.33
C ALA A 96 -10.36 2.55 2.91
N VAL A 97 -10.39 1.22 2.78
CA VAL A 97 -10.43 0.51 1.48
C VAL A 97 -11.86 0.15 1.06
N LEU A 98 -12.79 0.02 2.01
CA LEU A 98 -14.19 -0.39 1.79
C LEU A 98 -15.08 0.76 1.29
#